data_AF-A0A9P9D8K1-F1
#
_entry.id   AF-A0A9P9D8K1-F1
#
_cell.length_a   1.000
_cell.length_b   1.000
_cell.length_c   1.000
_cell.angle_alpha   90.00
_cell.angle_beta   90.00
_cell.angle_gamma   90.00
#
_symmetry.space_group_name_H-M   'P 1'
#
loop_
_entity.id
_entity.type
_entity.pdbx_description
1 polymer ?
#
loop_
_entity_poly.entity_id
_entity_poly.type
_entity_poly.pdbx_seq_one_letter_code
_entity_poly.pdbx_strand_id
1 'polypeptide(L)'
;IIICSQSPVFRAACTGSFKEASSQTYNMDSHPLPVVQRLVDYLYTGDYSEKLNEADIDDEDHQCELSFHAVMFALANKYDIEGLEALSAKKYAKELRKDSDVSNFLLSIPDVYNLTPGSSRGLRDLALEFAREKLGAFLTSTEAQDVFNDIADDNPEFIRELLSSFLRAPLMGICFNCGHGKPVPVEVLQCRCRECGKGGASILDHQKKSWF
;
A
#
# COMPACT_ATOMS: atom_id res chain seq x y z
N ILE A 1 -27.82 -10.18 -9.70
CA ILE A 1 -27.93 -10.17 -8.22
C ILE A 1 -26.54 -10.16 -7.56
N ILE A 2 -25.61 -11.04 -7.95
CA ILE A 2 -24.26 -11.18 -7.35
C ILE A 2 -23.48 -9.86 -7.23
N ILE A 3 -23.44 -9.05 -8.30
CA ILE A 3 -22.68 -7.80 -8.33
C ILE A 3 -23.34 -6.73 -7.45
N CYS A 4 -24.66 -6.53 -7.57
CA CYS A 4 -25.41 -5.54 -6.78
C CYS A 4 -25.42 -5.85 -5.27
N SER A 5 -25.28 -7.13 -4.87
CA SER A 5 -25.18 -7.49 -3.46
C SER A 5 -23.87 -7.03 -2.81
N GLN A 6 -22.81 -6.82 -3.60
CA GLN A 6 -21.46 -6.52 -3.10
C GLN A 6 -21.05 -5.06 -3.26
N SER A 7 -21.80 -4.29 -4.04
CA SER A 7 -21.50 -2.88 -4.31
C SER A 7 -22.80 -2.06 -4.31
N PRO A 8 -22.94 -1.10 -3.38
CA PRO A 8 -24.00 -0.10 -3.42
C PRO A 8 -23.97 0.72 -4.72
N VAL A 9 -22.78 0.99 -5.27
CA VAL A 9 -22.60 1.70 -6.55
C VAL A 9 -23.21 0.91 -7.71
N PHE A 10 -22.86 -0.37 -7.87
CA PHE A 10 -23.46 -1.20 -8.92
C PHE A 10 -24.94 -1.46 -8.69
N ARG A 11 -25.39 -1.56 -7.43
CA ARG A 11 -26.82 -1.63 -7.13
C ARG A 11 -27.54 -0.40 -7.63
N ALA A 12 -27.06 0.79 -7.28
CA ALA A 12 -27.67 2.05 -7.71
C ALA A 12 -27.70 2.16 -9.24
N ALA A 13 -26.62 1.78 -9.92
CA ALA A 13 -26.55 1.80 -11.39
C ALA A 13 -27.55 0.82 -12.04
N CYS A 14 -27.68 -0.40 -11.52
CA CYS A 14 -28.54 -1.43 -12.11
C CYS A 14 -30.02 -1.35 -11.73
N THR A 15 -30.37 -0.77 -10.57
CA THR A 15 -31.75 -0.68 -10.08
C THR A 15 -32.31 0.72 -10.04
N GLY A 16 -31.47 1.73 -10.31
CA GLY A 16 -31.87 3.13 -10.34
C GLY A 16 -32.42 3.58 -11.69
N SER A 17 -32.46 4.90 -11.88
CA SER A 17 -32.92 5.53 -13.13
C SER A 17 -31.77 5.86 -14.09
N PHE A 18 -30.62 5.20 -13.93
CA PHE A 18 -29.45 5.43 -14.77
C PHE A 18 -29.52 4.64 -16.07
N LYS A 19 -28.68 5.01 -17.05
CA LYS A 19 -28.67 4.40 -18.38
C LYS A 19 -28.38 2.90 -18.31
N GLU A 20 -27.57 2.48 -17.34
CA GLU A 20 -27.13 1.11 -17.09
C GLU A 20 -28.31 0.17 -16.80
N ALA A 21 -29.36 0.67 -16.15
CA ALA A 21 -30.57 -0.10 -15.85
C ALA A 21 -31.36 -0.46 -17.12
N SER A 22 -31.36 0.42 -18.13
CA SER A 22 -32.08 0.19 -19.40
C SER A 22 -31.19 -0.40 -20.49
N SER A 23 -29.90 -0.07 -20.52
CA SER A 23 -28.92 -0.59 -21.49
C SER A 23 -28.47 -2.00 -21.20
N GLN A 24 -28.59 -2.46 -19.94
CA GLN A 24 -28.01 -3.71 -19.44
C GLN A 24 -26.48 -3.81 -19.58
N THR A 25 -25.81 -2.67 -19.79
CA THR A 25 -24.36 -2.59 -19.97
C THR A 25 -23.79 -1.54 -19.02
N TYR A 26 -22.85 -1.97 -18.17
CA TYR A 26 -22.03 -1.09 -17.35
C TYR A 26 -20.67 -0.93 -18.01
N ASN A 27 -20.29 0.30 -18.38
CA ASN A 27 -19.03 0.56 -19.06
C ASN A 27 -17.90 0.82 -18.03
N MET A 28 -16.75 0.18 -18.21
CA MET A 28 -15.57 0.30 -17.33
C MET A 28 -14.30 0.66 -18.10
N ASP A 29 -14.42 1.33 -19.25
CA ASP A 29 -13.31 1.61 -20.17
C ASP A 29 -12.22 2.53 -19.57
N SER A 30 -12.47 3.12 -18.40
CA SER A 30 -11.47 3.88 -17.65
C SER A 30 -10.40 3.01 -16.98
N HIS A 31 -10.51 1.68 -17.05
CA HIS A 31 -9.63 0.74 -16.37
C HIS A 31 -9.10 -0.32 -17.34
N PRO A 32 -7.84 -0.74 -17.22
CA PRO A 32 -7.30 -1.82 -18.03
C PRO A 32 -8.11 -3.11 -17.90
N LEU A 33 -8.22 -3.87 -18.99
CA LEU A 33 -8.96 -5.13 -19.01
C LEU A 33 -8.50 -6.13 -17.93
N PRO A 34 -7.18 -6.31 -17.65
CA PRO A 34 -6.73 -7.23 -16.61
C PRO A 34 -7.25 -6.87 -15.21
N VAL A 35 -7.32 -5.57 -14.90
CA VAL A 35 -7.85 -5.05 -13.62
C VAL A 35 -9.35 -5.34 -13.51
N VAL A 36 -10.11 -5.10 -14.58
CA VAL A 36 -11.55 -5.38 -14.62
C VAL A 36 -11.83 -6.88 -14.51
N GLN A 37 -11.02 -7.73 -15.16
CA GLN A 37 -11.13 -9.18 -15.04
C GLN A 37 -10.93 -9.64 -13.60
N ARG A 38 -9.92 -9.13 -12.88
CA ARG A 38 -9.70 -9.46 -11.47
C ARG A 38 -10.80 -8.97 -10.54
N LEU A 39 -11.42 -7.83 -10.84
CA LEU A 39 -12.62 -7.39 -10.14
C LEU A 39 -13.77 -8.38 -10.31
N VAL A 40 -14.01 -8.84 -11.55
CA VAL A 40 -15.05 -9.82 -11.83
C VAL A 40 -14.74 -11.15 -11.15
N ASP A 41 -13.50 -11.64 -11.20
CA ASP A 41 -13.08 -12.85 -10.47
C ASP A 41 -13.43 -12.75 -8.99
N TYR A 42 -13.09 -11.62 -8.35
CA TYR A 42 -13.43 -11.37 -6.96
C TYR A 42 -14.94 -11.38 -6.71
N LEU A 43 -15.73 -10.69 -7.55
CA LEU A 43 -17.17 -10.62 -7.38
C LEU A 43 -17.84 -12.01 -7.45
N TYR A 44 -17.25 -12.98 -8.14
CA TYR A 44 -17.83 -14.33 -8.23
C TYR A 44 -17.22 -15.34 -7.25
N THR A 45 -15.97 -15.14 -6.83
CA THR A 45 -15.22 -16.16 -6.05
C THR A 45 -14.82 -15.69 -4.66
N GLY A 46 -14.86 -14.39 -4.39
CA GLY A 46 -14.34 -13.76 -3.18
C GLY A 46 -12.82 -13.59 -3.17
N ASP A 47 -12.13 -13.91 -4.28
CA ASP A 47 -10.68 -13.76 -4.43
C ASP A 47 -10.30 -13.35 -5.86
N TYR A 48 -9.07 -12.85 -6.06
CA TYR A 48 -8.52 -12.56 -7.38
C TYR A 48 -7.06 -13.05 -7.46
N SER A 49 -6.61 -13.56 -8.60
CA SER A 49 -5.25 -14.10 -8.69
C SER A 49 -4.19 -13.00 -8.72
N GLU A 50 -3.08 -13.25 -8.04
CA GLU A 50 -1.89 -12.38 -8.01
C GLU A 50 -1.09 -12.44 -9.32
N LYS A 51 -1.25 -13.53 -10.10
CA LYS A 51 -0.56 -13.72 -11.37
C LYS A 51 -1.27 -12.93 -12.47
N LEU A 52 -0.56 -11.98 -13.07
CA LEU A 52 -0.90 -11.49 -14.41
C LEU A 52 -0.61 -12.63 -15.39
N ASN A 53 -1.54 -12.97 -16.29
CA ASN A 53 -1.20 -13.97 -17.31
C ASN A 53 -0.21 -13.32 -18.29
N GLU A 54 0.67 -14.11 -18.90
CA GLU A 54 1.62 -13.62 -19.91
C GLU A 54 0.92 -12.92 -21.09
N ALA A 55 -0.36 -13.25 -21.34
CA ALA A 55 -1.19 -12.61 -22.36
C ALA A 55 -1.83 -11.28 -21.93
N ASP A 56 -1.74 -10.93 -20.64
CA ASP A 56 -2.29 -9.70 -20.04
C ASP A 56 -1.21 -8.60 -19.87
N ILE A 57 0.05 -8.91 -20.22
CA ILE A 57 1.19 -8.00 -20.17
C ILE A 57 1.34 -7.39 -21.57
N ASP A 58 0.89 -6.15 -21.77
CA ASP A 58 1.44 -5.35 -22.87
C ASP A 58 2.92 -5.07 -22.53
N ASP A 59 3.82 -5.31 -23.49
CA ASP A 59 5.30 -5.30 -23.34
C ASP A 59 5.91 -4.00 -22.72
N GLU A 60 5.10 -2.97 -22.43
CA GLU A 60 5.55 -1.65 -21.96
C GLU A 60 5.14 -1.27 -20.52
N ASP A 61 4.21 -1.97 -19.85
CA ASP A 61 3.79 -1.63 -18.47
C ASP A 61 3.99 -2.81 -17.52
N HIS A 62 5.21 -2.96 -17.00
CA HIS A 62 5.50 -3.90 -15.92
C HIS A 62 4.83 -3.40 -14.63
N GLN A 63 3.53 -3.66 -14.48
CA GLN A 63 2.84 -3.43 -13.22
C GLN A 63 3.42 -4.38 -12.17
N CYS A 64 4.23 -3.84 -11.25
CA CYS A 64 4.70 -4.59 -10.10
C CYS A 64 3.51 -5.07 -9.25
N GLU A 65 3.64 -6.22 -8.57
CA GLU A 65 2.53 -6.83 -7.81
C GLU A 65 1.93 -5.85 -6.76
N LEU A 66 2.78 -4.98 -6.19
CA LEU A 66 2.35 -3.92 -5.27
C LEU A 66 1.43 -2.88 -5.95
N SER A 67 1.83 -2.36 -7.11
CA SER A 67 0.99 -1.45 -7.92
C SER A 67 -0.33 -2.11 -8.29
N PHE A 68 -0.30 -3.38 -8.70
CA PHE A 68 -1.53 -4.10 -9.03
C PHE A 68 -2.51 -4.17 -7.84
N HIS A 69 -2.00 -4.47 -6.64
CA HIS A 69 -2.84 -4.46 -5.43
C HIS A 69 -3.32 -3.07 -5.04
N ALA A 70 -2.53 -2.02 -5.28
CA ALA A 70 -2.93 -0.63 -5.06
C ALA A 70 -4.05 -0.20 -6.01
N VAL A 71 -3.96 -0.57 -7.28
CA VAL A 71 -5.02 -0.33 -8.28
C VAL A 71 -6.30 -1.08 -7.91
N MET A 72 -6.21 -2.35 -7.52
CA MET A 72 -7.38 -3.13 -7.08
C MET A 72 -8.04 -2.54 -5.82
N PHE A 73 -7.25 -2.03 -4.88
CA PHE A 73 -7.74 -1.32 -3.71
C PHE A 73 -8.48 -0.02 -4.10
N ALA A 74 -7.91 0.77 -5.01
CA ALA A 74 -8.55 1.99 -5.49
C ALA A 74 -9.86 1.70 -6.25
N LEU A 75 -9.88 0.62 -7.03
CA LEU A 75 -11.06 0.13 -7.72
C LEU A 75 -12.16 -0.26 -6.73
N ALA A 76 -11.80 -0.98 -5.66
CA ALA A 76 -12.72 -1.35 -4.59
C ALA A 76 -13.31 -0.11 -3.91
N ASN A 77 -12.46 0.88 -3.61
CA ASN A 77 -12.90 2.14 -3.02
C ASN A 77 -13.86 2.91 -3.95
N LYS A 78 -13.56 2.98 -5.26
CA LYS A 78 -14.40 3.62 -6.28
C LYS A 78 -15.79 2.99 -6.39
N TYR A 79 -15.88 1.67 -6.29
CA TYR A 79 -17.14 0.93 -6.42
C TYR A 79 -17.77 0.55 -5.08
N ASP A 80 -17.21 1.03 -3.96
CA ASP A 80 -17.70 0.77 -2.61
C ASP A 80 -17.85 -0.75 -2.33
N ILE A 81 -16.74 -1.48 -2.50
CA ILE A 81 -16.64 -2.94 -2.32
C ILE A 81 -15.70 -3.21 -1.14
N GLU A 82 -16.22 -3.07 0.08
CA GLU A 82 -15.44 -3.18 1.33
C GLU A 82 -14.59 -4.46 1.42
N GLY A 83 -15.16 -5.60 1.00
CA GLY A 83 -14.44 -6.88 1.06
C GLY A 83 -13.24 -6.95 0.12
N LEU A 84 -13.32 -6.31 -1.06
CA LEU A 84 -12.19 -6.24 -1.99
C LEU A 84 -11.15 -5.25 -1.49
N GLU A 85 -11.57 -4.12 -0.92
CA GLU A 85 -10.67 -3.13 -0.32
C GLU A 85 -9.82 -3.79 0.79
N ALA A 86 -10.47 -4.54 1.69
CA ALA A 86 -9.78 -5.28 2.74
C ALA A 86 -8.85 -6.39 2.18
N LEU A 87 -9.28 -7.13 1.16
CA LEU A 87 -8.49 -8.17 0.54
C LEU A 87 -7.25 -7.61 -0.17
N SER A 88 -7.40 -6.55 -0.95
CA SER A 88 -6.29 -5.90 -1.66
C SER A 88 -5.27 -5.30 -0.70
N ALA A 89 -5.71 -4.68 0.40
CA ALA A 89 -4.80 -4.23 1.46
C ALA A 89 -4.03 -5.40 2.10
N LYS A 90 -4.71 -6.52 2.36
CA LYS A 90 -4.08 -7.73 2.89
C LYS A 90 -3.03 -8.30 1.93
N LYS A 91 -3.31 -8.33 0.63
CA LYS A 91 -2.37 -8.83 -0.39
C LYS A 91 -1.20 -7.87 -0.58
N TYR A 92 -1.43 -6.55 -0.60
CA TYR A 92 -0.37 -5.54 -0.60
C TYR A 92 0.56 -5.69 0.61
N ALA A 93 0.01 -5.83 1.82
CA ALA A 93 0.80 -6.05 3.03
C ALA A 93 1.58 -7.37 3.03
N LYS A 94 1.01 -8.43 2.44
CA LYS A 94 1.70 -9.72 2.24
C LYS A 94 2.86 -9.53 1.26
N GLU A 95 2.65 -8.76 0.21
CA GLU A 95 3.66 -8.52 -0.82
C GLU A 95 4.85 -7.76 -0.27
N LEU A 96 4.62 -6.67 0.49
CA LEU A 96 5.66 -5.91 1.19
C LEU A 96 6.56 -6.74 2.12
N ARG A 97 6.10 -7.92 2.57
CA ARG A 97 6.88 -8.81 3.45
C ARG A 97 7.78 -9.76 2.67
N LYS A 98 7.54 -9.97 1.36
CA LYS A 98 8.31 -10.89 0.52
C LYS A 98 9.65 -10.27 0.11
N ASP A 99 10.55 -10.03 1.06
CA ASP A 99 11.88 -9.42 0.84
C ASP A 99 11.87 -8.39 -0.31
N SER A 100 10.85 -7.52 -0.28
CA SER A 100 10.40 -6.85 -1.47
C SER A 100 11.44 -5.86 -1.91
N ASP A 101 11.75 -5.88 -3.20
CA ASP A 101 12.54 -4.83 -3.81
C ASP A 101 11.90 -3.48 -3.47
N VAL A 102 12.61 -2.66 -2.70
CA VAL A 102 12.11 -1.36 -2.28
C VAL A 102 11.88 -0.47 -3.50
N SER A 103 12.50 -0.76 -4.65
CA SER A 103 12.17 -0.15 -5.94
C SER A 103 10.70 -0.41 -6.31
N ASN A 104 10.23 -1.66 -6.23
CA ASN A 104 8.82 -1.99 -6.48
C ASN A 104 7.88 -1.31 -5.47
N PHE A 105 8.33 -1.16 -4.22
CA PHE A 105 7.58 -0.38 -3.24
C PHE A 105 7.46 1.08 -3.66
N LEU A 106 8.57 1.74 -4.01
CA LEU A 106 8.59 3.14 -4.45
C LEU A 106 7.72 3.35 -5.69
N LEU A 107 7.78 2.43 -6.66
CA LEU A 107 6.96 2.46 -7.88
C LEU A 107 5.46 2.33 -7.59
N SER A 108 5.06 1.73 -6.46
CA SER A 108 3.65 1.64 -6.06
C SER A 108 3.12 2.87 -5.32
N ILE A 109 3.99 3.78 -4.85
CA ILE A 109 3.58 4.97 -4.09
C ILE A 109 2.63 5.89 -4.87
N PRO A 110 2.84 6.16 -6.17
CA PRO A 110 1.91 6.96 -6.96
C PRO A 110 0.50 6.36 -6.95
N ASP A 111 0.36 5.05 -7.09
CA ASP A 111 -0.94 4.38 -7.07
C ASP A 111 -1.62 4.52 -5.70
N VAL A 112 -0.86 4.35 -4.62
CA VAL A 112 -1.35 4.47 -3.23
C VAL A 112 -1.82 5.89 -2.92
N TYR A 113 -1.11 6.93 -3.38
CA TYR A 113 -1.40 8.31 -3.03
C TYR A 113 -2.32 9.04 -4.01
N ASN A 114 -2.36 8.64 -5.28
CA ASN A 114 -3.09 9.37 -6.32
C ASN A 114 -4.40 8.71 -6.75
N LEU A 115 -4.54 7.39 -6.61
CA LEU A 115 -5.77 6.69 -7.03
C LEU A 115 -6.86 6.66 -5.95
N THR A 116 -6.51 6.99 -4.70
CA THR A 116 -7.49 7.05 -3.59
C THR A 116 -7.46 8.39 -2.87
N PRO A 117 -8.62 8.88 -2.38
CA PRO A 117 -8.68 10.08 -1.55
C PRO A 117 -7.84 9.94 -0.28
N GLY A 118 -7.30 11.05 0.24
CA GLY A 118 -6.46 11.04 1.45
C GLY A 118 -7.14 10.54 2.73
N SER A 119 -8.47 10.43 2.74
CA SER A 119 -9.24 9.78 3.80
C SER A 119 -9.16 8.25 3.77
N SER A 120 -8.82 7.64 2.63
CA SER A 120 -8.56 6.20 2.56
C SER A 120 -7.15 5.90 3.07
N ARG A 121 -7.09 5.49 4.34
CA ARG A 121 -5.81 5.31 5.06
C ARG A 121 -5.21 3.92 4.90
N GLY A 122 -5.95 2.93 4.42
CA GLY A 122 -5.56 1.51 4.42
C GLY A 122 -4.16 1.26 3.85
N LEU A 123 -3.95 1.57 2.56
CA LEU A 123 -2.63 1.38 1.93
C LEU A 123 -1.60 2.43 2.35
N ARG A 124 -2.01 3.69 2.59
CA ARG A 124 -1.10 4.75 3.02
C ARG A 124 -0.41 4.40 4.33
N ASP A 125 -1.17 3.90 5.30
CA ASP A 125 -0.63 3.53 6.62
C ASP A 125 0.33 2.33 6.51
N LEU A 126 0.02 1.33 5.68
CA LEU A 126 0.92 0.21 5.37
C LEU A 126 2.21 0.68 4.69
N ALA A 127 2.11 1.56 3.69
CA ALA A 127 3.25 2.11 2.98
C ALA A 127 4.16 2.94 3.90
N LEU A 128 3.57 3.75 4.78
CA LEU A 128 4.31 4.53 5.78
C LEU A 128 5.01 3.62 6.80
N GLU A 129 4.35 2.56 7.28
CA GLU A 129 4.98 1.59 8.18
C GLU A 129 6.20 0.93 7.54
N PHE A 130 6.06 0.47 6.29
CA PHE A 130 7.15 -0.15 5.54
C PHE A 130 8.31 0.83 5.28
N ALA A 131 8.01 2.05 4.82
CA ALA A 131 9.02 3.08 4.58
C ALA A 131 9.80 3.43 5.86
N ARG A 132 9.13 3.53 7.01
CA ARG A 132 9.81 3.81 8.28
C ARG A 132 10.81 2.72 8.67
N GLU A 133 10.55 1.48 8.28
CA GLU A 133 11.40 0.33 8.62
C GLU A 133 12.56 0.14 7.62
N LYS A 134 12.28 0.22 6.32
CA LYS A 134 13.23 -0.26 5.28
C LYS A 134 13.91 0.85 4.47
N LEU A 135 13.33 2.05 4.40
CA LEU A 135 13.82 3.10 3.50
C LEU A 135 15.25 3.54 3.86
N GLY A 136 15.59 3.60 5.15
CA GLY A 136 16.93 3.98 5.60
C GLY A 136 18.04 3.00 5.20
N ALA A 137 17.73 1.70 5.09
CA ALA A 137 18.69 0.70 4.62
C ALA A 137 18.82 0.73 3.08
N PHE A 138 17.73 1.07 2.39
CA PHE A 138 17.66 1.07 0.93
C PHE A 138 18.34 2.27 0.28
N LEU A 139 18.17 3.48 0.83
CA LEU A 139 18.76 4.72 0.27
C LEU A 139 20.29 4.82 0.41
N THR A 140 20.97 3.70 0.64
CA THR A 140 22.43 3.61 0.69
C THR A 140 23.05 3.56 -0.71
N SER A 141 22.31 3.12 -1.74
CA SER A 141 22.76 3.14 -3.14
C SER A 141 22.26 4.38 -3.89
N THR A 142 22.98 4.77 -4.94
CA THR A 142 22.66 5.96 -5.75
C THR A 142 21.40 5.74 -6.59
N GLU A 143 21.24 4.56 -7.17
CA GLU A 143 20.09 4.22 -8.02
C GLU A 143 18.78 4.28 -7.22
N ALA A 144 18.80 3.81 -5.98
CA ALA A 144 17.68 3.89 -5.05
C ALA A 144 17.32 5.34 -4.68
N GLN A 145 18.33 6.21 -4.57
CA GLN A 145 18.14 7.62 -4.26
C GLN A 145 17.49 8.35 -5.44
N ASP A 146 17.90 8.06 -6.67
CA ASP A 146 17.31 8.68 -7.86
C ASP A 146 15.82 8.36 -7.96
N VAL A 147 15.43 7.07 -7.86
CA VAL A 147 14.01 6.67 -7.85
C VAL A 147 13.24 7.32 -6.70
N PHE A 148 13.85 7.40 -5.51
CA PHE A 148 13.20 8.06 -4.37
C PHE A 148 13.00 9.57 -4.60
N ASN A 149 13.97 10.26 -5.21
CA ASN A 149 13.88 11.68 -5.50
C ASN A 149 12.76 11.96 -6.51
N ASP A 150 12.66 11.16 -7.57
CA ASP A 150 11.56 11.26 -8.54
C ASP A 150 10.20 11.10 -7.85
N ILE A 151 10.06 10.07 -7.00
CA ILE A 151 8.83 9.85 -6.21
C ILE A 151 8.58 11.00 -5.23
N ALA A 152 9.61 11.57 -4.62
CA ALA A 152 9.48 12.67 -3.67
C ALA A 152 8.98 13.96 -4.34
N ASP A 153 9.44 14.22 -5.57
CA ASP A 153 9.02 15.36 -6.38
C ASP A 153 7.58 15.20 -6.87
N ASP A 154 7.22 14.01 -7.33
CA ASP A 154 5.86 13.72 -7.84
C ASP A 154 4.83 13.53 -6.72
N ASN A 155 5.25 13.06 -5.55
CA ASN A 155 4.36 12.68 -4.44
C ASN A 155 4.79 13.35 -3.10
N PRO A 156 4.77 14.69 -3.01
CA PRO A 156 5.22 15.40 -1.81
C PRO A 156 4.37 15.10 -0.56
N GLU A 157 3.12 14.69 -0.73
CA GLU A 157 2.27 14.26 0.38
C GLU A 157 2.81 13.03 1.10
N PHE A 158 3.36 12.06 0.35
CA PHE A 158 3.99 10.88 0.92
C PHE A 158 5.17 11.29 1.80
N ILE A 159 6.04 12.17 1.31
CA ILE A 159 7.19 12.67 2.07
C ILE A 159 6.75 13.41 3.33
N ARG A 160 5.75 14.30 3.22
CA ARG A 160 5.19 15.03 4.37
C ARG A 160 4.64 14.08 5.43
N GLU A 161 3.88 13.06 5.02
CA GLU A 161 3.32 12.07 5.94
C GLU A 161 4.41 11.17 6.54
N LEU A 162 5.40 10.75 5.75
CA LEU A 162 6.53 9.97 6.20
C LEU A 162 7.33 10.73 7.28
N LEU A 163 7.70 11.98 7.03
CA LEU A 163 8.37 12.81 8.03
C LEU A 163 7.50 13.02 9.28
N SER A 164 6.21 13.28 9.10
CA SER A 164 5.26 13.43 10.21
C SER A 164 5.13 12.15 11.04
N SER A 165 5.24 10.98 10.41
CA SER A 165 5.16 9.68 11.08
C SER A 165 6.29 9.46 12.07
N PHE A 166 7.52 9.92 11.76
CA PHE A 166 8.66 9.86 12.68
C PHE A 166 8.54 10.83 13.86
N LEU A 167 7.83 11.94 13.68
CA LEU A 167 7.54 12.88 14.76
C LEU A 167 6.48 12.33 15.72
N ARG A 168 5.42 11.73 15.18
CA ARG A 168 4.30 11.18 15.96
C ARG A 168 4.67 9.89 16.67
N ALA A 169 5.45 9.03 16.02
CA ALA A 169 5.89 7.75 16.56
C ALA A 169 7.43 7.67 16.54
N PRO A 170 8.10 7.59 17.70
CA PRO A 170 9.52 7.29 17.73
C PRO A 170 9.79 5.90 17.14
N LEU A 171 10.99 5.70 16.61
CA LEU A 171 11.48 4.35 16.35
C LEU A 171 11.73 3.66 17.69
N MET A 172 11.57 2.34 17.70
CA MET A 172 11.83 1.52 18.90
C MET A 172 13.14 0.76 18.73
N GLY A 173 13.96 0.75 19.77
CA GLY A 173 15.24 0.08 19.77
C GLY A 173 15.64 -0.47 21.13
N ILE A 174 16.76 -1.18 21.18
CA ILE A 174 17.36 -1.66 22.42
C ILE A 174 18.45 -0.68 22.84
N CYS A 175 18.33 -0.13 24.05
CA CYS A 175 19.39 0.65 24.68
C CYS A 175 20.13 -0.21 25.70
N PHE A 176 21.46 -0.18 25.68
CA PHE A 176 22.27 -0.91 26.65
C PHE A 176 22.34 -0.24 28.03
N ASN A 177 21.87 1.00 28.14
CA ASN A 177 22.02 1.82 29.34
C ASN A 177 20.69 2.04 30.08
N CYS A 178 19.54 1.73 29.47
CA CYS A 178 18.21 1.76 30.10
C CYS A 178 17.31 0.68 29.49
N GLY A 179 16.07 0.53 29.95
CA GLY A 179 15.10 -0.40 29.37
C GLY A 179 15.33 -1.88 29.70
N HIS A 180 16.53 -2.27 30.15
CA HIS A 180 16.85 -3.62 30.66
C HIS A 180 16.36 -4.76 29.74
N GLY A 181 16.67 -4.65 28.44
CA GLY A 181 16.26 -5.62 27.41
C GLY A 181 14.87 -5.40 26.84
N LYS A 182 14.12 -4.39 27.30
CA LYS A 182 12.86 -3.96 26.68
C LYS A 182 13.10 -2.91 25.59
N PRO A 183 12.26 -2.88 24.54
CA PRO A 183 12.25 -1.81 23.55
C PRO A 183 12.05 -0.44 24.20
N VAL A 184 12.89 0.53 23.84
CA VAL A 184 12.79 1.94 24.24
C VAL A 184 12.71 2.85 23.00
N PRO A 185 12.10 4.04 23.10
CA PRO A 185 12.05 4.99 22.00
C PRO A 185 13.45 5.59 21.71
N VAL A 186 13.78 5.72 20.42
CA VAL A 186 15.08 6.23 19.93
C VAL A 186 14.92 7.33 18.87
N GLU A 187 15.93 8.20 18.76
CA GLU A 187 16.05 9.21 17.70
C GLU A 187 16.74 8.65 16.46
N VAL A 188 16.26 9.06 15.28
CA VAL A 188 16.63 8.51 13.96
C VAL A 188 18.09 8.76 13.58
N LEU A 189 18.63 9.94 13.88
CA LEU A 189 19.94 10.37 13.35
C LEU A 189 21.15 9.85 14.14
N GLN A 190 20.96 9.24 15.32
CA GLN A 190 22.08 8.78 16.18
C GLN A 190 21.77 7.52 17.00
N CYS A 191 20.60 6.88 16.79
CA CYS A 191 20.03 5.90 17.71
C CYS A 191 20.19 6.35 19.18
N ARG A 192 19.94 7.63 19.43
CA ARG A 192 20.00 8.20 20.77
C ARG A 192 18.73 7.79 21.49
N CYS A 193 18.88 7.16 22.64
CA CYS A 193 17.72 6.79 23.45
C CYS A 193 17.04 8.05 24.00
N ARG A 194 15.72 8.19 23.79
CA ARG A 194 14.96 9.34 24.30
C ARG A 194 14.84 9.37 25.83
N GLU A 195 15.01 8.22 26.50
CA GLU A 195 14.94 8.12 27.96
C GLU A 195 16.25 8.55 28.65
N CYS A 196 17.39 8.05 28.17
CA CYS A 196 18.69 8.31 28.83
C CYS A 196 19.60 9.30 28.10
N GLY A 197 19.22 9.75 26.90
CA GLY A 197 19.97 10.74 26.11
C GLY A 197 21.29 10.25 25.53
N LYS A 198 21.67 8.98 25.74
CA LYS A 198 22.92 8.38 25.23
C LYS A 198 22.72 7.74 23.85
N GLY A 199 23.76 7.77 23.02
CA GLY A 199 23.81 7.08 21.72
C GLY A 199 24.08 5.58 21.83
N GLY A 200 23.96 4.88 20.70
CA GLY A 200 24.32 3.46 20.59
C GLY A 200 23.17 2.46 20.83
N ALA A 201 21.91 2.91 20.76
CA ALA A 201 20.80 1.97 20.71
C ALA A 201 20.75 1.27 19.33
N SER A 202 20.19 0.07 19.27
CA SER A 202 19.96 -0.65 18.00
C SER A 202 18.48 -0.67 17.68
N ILE A 203 18.09 -0.35 16.44
CA ILE A 203 16.70 -0.41 15.99
C ILE A 203 16.23 -1.88 16.05
N LEU A 204 15.01 -2.11 16.51
CA LEU A 204 14.37 -3.42 16.46
C LEU A 204 13.83 -3.67 15.05
N ASP A 205 14.40 -4.65 14.34
CA ASP A 205 13.88 -5.11 13.05
C ASP A 205 12.63 -5.98 13.30
N HIS A 206 11.48 -5.59 12.75
CA HIS A 206 10.18 -6.15 13.13
C HIS A 206 9.80 -7.40 12.33
N GLN A 207 10.77 -8.24 11.94
CA GLN A 207 10.48 -9.53 11.29
C GLN A 207 9.72 -10.57 12.16
N LYS A 208 9.34 -10.23 13.40
CA LYS A 208 8.51 -11.09 14.26
C LYS A 208 7.46 -10.29 15.03
N LYS A 209 6.41 -9.87 14.35
CA LYS A 209 5.13 -9.60 15.02
C LYS A 209 4.03 -10.45 14.37
N SER A 210 3.74 -11.56 15.04
CA SER A 210 2.53 -12.36 14.81
C SER A 210 1.32 -11.51 15.15
N TRP A 211 0.44 -11.32 14.16
CA TRP A 211 -0.92 -10.81 14.36
C TRP A 211 -1.86 -11.68 13.55
N PHE A 212 -2.56 -12.57 14.26
CA PHE A 212 -3.93 -12.99 13.96
C PHE A 212 -4.84 -12.27 14.94
#